data_AF-A0A373DDT0-F1
#
_entry.id   AF-A0A373DDT0-F1
#
_cell.length_a   1.000
_cell.length_b   1.000
_cell.length_c   1.000
_cell.angle_alpha   90.00
_cell.angle_beta   90.00
_cell.angle_gamma   90.00
#
_symmetry.space_group_name_H-M   'P 1'
#
loop_
_entity.id
_entity.type
_entity.pdbx_description
1 polymer ?
#
loop_
_entity_poly.entity_id
_entity_poly.type
_entity_poly.pdbx_seq_one_letter_code
_entity_poly.pdbx_strand_id
1 'polypeptide(L)'
;MTKLDCTVTTCVHNAEKCCCKSGILVEGAQAKNCCDTCCGSFEENRGGLFKNLFKTPESKLEVECDVANCLYNDDHQCRAERITIAGDGAMAVGQTECASFREK
;
A
#
# COMPACT_ATOMS: atom_id res chain seq x y z
N MET A 1 -1.56 16.43 -0.44
CA MET A 1 -0.72 15.28 -0.81
C MET A 1 -1.28 14.07 -0.08
N THR A 2 -1.49 12.97 -0.78
CA THR A 2 -1.91 11.70 -0.16
C THR A 2 -0.85 11.22 0.81
N LYS A 3 -1.26 10.80 2.01
CA LYS A 3 -0.38 10.24 3.02
C LYS A 3 -0.51 8.72 3.04
N LEU A 4 0.61 8.00 2.92
CA LEU A 4 0.65 6.54 2.96
C LEU A 4 1.32 6.03 4.24
N ASP A 5 0.49 5.57 5.16
CA ASP A 5 0.92 4.89 6.38
C ASP A 5 1.02 3.37 6.11
N CYS A 6 2.08 2.73 6.58
CA CYS A 6 2.26 1.29 6.46
C CYS A 6 2.56 0.71 7.83
N THR A 7 1.63 -0.06 8.40
CA THR A 7 1.81 -0.68 9.72
C THR A 7 2.45 -2.06 9.66
N VAL A 8 2.68 -2.58 8.45
CA VAL A 8 3.30 -3.88 8.18
C VAL A 8 4.78 -3.84 8.56
N THR A 9 5.13 -4.39 9.72
CA THR A 9 6.51 -4.36 10.26
C THR A 9 7.50 -5.16 9.42
N THR A 10 7.00 -6.15 8.70
CA THR A 10 7.74 -7.00 7.77
C THR A 10 7.87 -6.39 6.37
N CYS A 11 7.32 -5.20 6.10
CA CYS A 11 7.47 -4.56 4.79
C CYS A 11 8.82 -3.84 4.69
N VAL A 12 9.59 -4.11 3.63
CA VAL A 12 10.91 -3.46 3.41
C VAL A 12 10.80 -1.95 3.18
N HIS A 13 9.64 -1.49 2.69
CA HIS A 13 9.34 -0.07 2.43
C HIS A 13 8.82 0.66 3.67
N ASN A 14 8.51 -0.06 4.75
CA ASN A 14 8.05 0.54 5.99
C ASN A 14 9.23 1.16 6.76
N ALA A 15 9.26 2.48 6.83
CA ALA A 15 10.13 3.24 7.71
C ALA A 15 9.28 3.87 8.82
N GLU A 16 9.36 3.32 10.04
CA GLU A 16 8.68 3.87 11.22
C GLU A 16 7.18 4.14 11.04
N LYS A 17 6.44 3.17 10.46
CA LYS A 17 5.01 3.24 10.14
C LYS A 17 4.66 4.11 8.92
N CYS A 18 5.65 4.55 8.16
CA CYS A 18 5.48 5.34 6.95
C CYS A 18 6.02 4.56 5.75
N CYS A 19 5.21 4.41 4.70
CA CYS A 19 5.70 3.78 3.47
C CYS A 19 6.59 4.76 2.71
N CYS A 20 7.83 4.39 2.45
CA CYS A 20 8.81 5.21 1.75
C CYS A 20 8.83 5.01 0.23
N LYS A 21 7.88 4.25 -0.32
CA LYS A 21 7.77 3.97 -1.76
C LYS A 21 7.11 5.16 -2.47
N SER A 22 7.61 5.51 -3.65
CA SER A 22 7.04 6.58 -4.49
C SER A 22 5.72 6.17 -5.14
N GLY A 23 5.47 4.86 -5.28
CA GLY A 23 4.14 4.40 -5.65
C GLY A 23 3.83 2.99 -5.18
N ILE A 24 2.54 2.74 -4.94
CA ILE A 24 2.03 1.43 -4.55
C ILE A 24 0.83 1.04 -5.41
N LEU A 25 0.64 -0.28 -5.55
CA LEU A 25 -0.53 -0.88 -6.15
C LEU A 25 -1.42 -1.50 -5.06
N VAL A 26 -2.69 -1.13 -5.04
CA VAL A 26 -3.74 -1.77 -4.25
C VAL A 26 -4.54 -2.68 -5.16
N GLU A 27 -4.39 -3.98 -4.96
CA GLU A 27 -5.10 -5.04 -5.68
C GLU A 27 -6.32 -5.50 -4.87
N GLY A 28 -7.21 -6.25 -5.55
CA GLY A 28 -8.48 -6.72 -4.98
C GLY A 28 -9.63 -6.48 -5.95
N ALA A 29 -9.55 -7.01 -7.17
CA ALA A 29 -10.48 -6.70 -8.26
C ALA A 29 -11.97 -6.83 -7.89
N GLN A 30 -12.30 -7.75 -6.96
CA GLN A 30 -13.66 -7.96 -6.43
C GLN A 30 -13.75 -7.74 -4.92
N ALA A 31 -12.87 -6.91 -4.35
CA ALA A 31 -12.88 -6.62 -2.94
C ALA A 31 -14.16 -5.92 -2.52
N LYS A 32 -14.80 -6.45 -1.46
CA LYS A 32 -15.97 -5.86 -0.82
C LYS A 32 -15.62 -5.29 0.55
N ASN A 33 -14.60 -5.87 1.18
CA ASN A 33 -14.06 -5.42 2.46
C ASN A 33 -12.57 -5.14 2.34
N CYS A 34 -12.02 -4.43 3.35
CA CYS A 34 -10.59 -4.13 3.42
C CYS A 34 -9.74 -5.40 3.32
N CYS A 35 -10.18 -6.49 3.96
CA CYS A 35 -9.48 -7.77 3.98
C CYS A 35 -9.43 -8.48 2.61
N ASP A 36 -10.28 -8.07 1.67
CA ASP A 36 -10.27 -8.60 0.30
C ASP A 36 -9.32 -7.79 -0.61
N THR A 37 -8.74 -6.71 -0.09
CA THR A 37 -7.71 -5.92 -0.77
C THR A 37 -6.33 -6.37 -0.34
N CYS A 38 -5.33 -6.13 -1.19
CA CYS A 38 -3.94 -6.37 -0.85
C CYS A 38 -3.03 -5.32 -1.47
N CYS A 39 -1.85 -5.11 -0.87
CA CYS A 39 -0.82 -4.27 -1.43
C CYS A 39 0.04 -5.11 -2.38
N GLY A 40 -0.21 -5.02 -3.69
CA GLY A 40 0.60 -5.69 -4.72
C GLY A 40 2.05 -5.19 -4.75
N SER A 41 2.30 -4.02 -4.17
CA SER A 41 3.64 -3.44 -3.98
C SER A 41 4.34 -3.86 -2.69
N PHE A 42 3.73 -4.73 -1.87
CA PHE A 42 4.35 -5.24 -0.65
C PHE A 42 5.54 -6.15 -0.98
N GLU A 43 6.64 -5.91 -0.28
CA GLU A 43 7.85 -6.72 -0.37
C GLU A 43 8.31 -7.08 1.05
N GLU A 44 8.45 -8.38 1.29
CA GLU A 44 8.83 -8.93 2.59
C GLU A 44 10.30 -8.64 2.90
N ASN A 45 10.53 -8.04 4.06
CA ASN A 45 11.84 -7.80 4.64
C ASN A 45 12.36 -9.10 5.29
N ARG A 46 12.98 -9.97 4.50
CA ARG A 46 13.59 -11.24 4.96
C ARG A 46 14.90 -11.07 5.74
N GLY A 47 15.17 -9.90 6.31
CA GLY A 47 16.43 -9.62 7.01
C GLY A 47 17.63 -9.40 6.10
N GLY A 48 17.42 -9.30 4.78
CA GLY A 48 18.44 -8.92 3.81
C GLY A 48 18.59 -7.40 3.79
N LEU A 49 19.79 -6.92 4.11
CA LEU A 49 20.22 -5.51 4.03
C LEU A 49 19.87 -4.87 2.68
N PHE A 50 18.67 -4.29 2.55
CA PHE A 50 18.36 -3.32 1.51
C PHE A 50 17.88 -2.04 2.18
N LYS A 51 18.85 -1.32 2.75
CA LYS A 51 18.67 0.12 3.04
C LYS A 51 18.54 0.83 1.69
N ASN A 52 17.29 1.10 1.28
CA ASN A 52 16.85 2.12 0.33
C ASN A 52 18.01 2.87 -0.36
N LEU A 53 18.57 2.30 -1.43
CA LEU A 53 19.74 2.86 -2.11
C LEU A 53 19.38 3.93 -3.16
N PHE A 54 18.09 4.21 -3.38
CA PHE A 54 17.64 5.20 -4.35
C PHE A 54 16.49 6.02 -3.74
N LYS A 55 16.82 7.21 -3.22
CA LYS A 55 15.84 8.26 -2.97
C LYS A 55 16.26 9.52 -3.70
N THR A 56 15.91 9.61 -4.98
CA THR A 56 15.51 10.90 -5.53
C THR A 56 14.17 11.26 -4.89
N PRO A 57 14.00 12.49 -4.36
CA PRO A 57 12.75 12.91 -3.77
C PRO A 57 11.74 13.22 -4.89
N GLU A 58 11.22 12.18 -5.54
CA GLU A 58 10.05 12.35 -6.40
C GLU A 58 8.87 12.69 -5.50
N SER A 59 8.43 13.94 -5.64
CA SER A 59 7.55 14.63 -4.69
C SER A 59 6.08 14.21 -4.82
N LYS A 60 5.82 13.12 -5.54
CA LYS A 60 4.49 12.62 -5.87
C LYS A 60 4.41 11.15 -5.48
N LEU A 61 3.61 10.88 -4.45
CA LEU A 61 3.16 9.53 -4.15
C LEU A 61 2.07 9.16 -5.16
N GLU A 62 2.28 8.11 -5.94
CA GLU A 62 1.30 7.56 -6.88
C GLU A 62 0.71 6.26 -6.33
N VAL A 63 -0.61 6.21 -6.20
CA VAL A 63 -1.28 5.04 -5.62
C VAL A 63 -2.23 4.50 -6.67
N GLU A 64 -1.83 3.40 -7.29
CA GLU A 64 -2.64 2.67 -8.24
C GLU A 64 -3.65 1.78 -7.48
N CYS A 65 -4.89 1.71 -7.96
CA CYS A 65 -5.95 0.95 -7.33
C CYS A 65 -6.77 0.19 -8.37
N ASP A 66 -6.57 -1.13 -8.42
CA ASP A 66 -7.27 -2.04 -9.34
C ASP A 66 -8.61 -2.52 -8.77
N VAL A 67 -8.99 -2.01 -7.60
CA VAL A 67 -10.26 -2.35 -6.95
C VAL A 67 -11.39 -1.55 -7.60
N ALA A 68 -12.18 -2.20 -8.45
CA ALA A 68 -13.26 -1.56 -9.20
C ALA A 68 -14.29 -0.86 -8.30
N ASN A 69 -14.59 -1.49 -7.15
CA ASN A 69 -15.57 -1.01 -6.17
C ASN A 69 -14.97 -0.07 -5.11
N CYS A 70 -13.74 0.42 -5.27
CA CYS A 70 -13.14 1.33 -4.28
C CYS A 70 -13.66 2.76 -4.46
N LEU A 71 -14.26 3.34 -3.41
CA LEU A 71 -14.82 4.70 -3.37
C LEU A 71 -13.82 5.76 -3.84
N TYR A 72 -12.54 5.56 -3.54
CA TYR A 72 -11.47 6.50 -3.86
C TYR A 72 -10.78 6.23 -5.20
N ASN A 73 -11.14 5.14 -5.88
CA ASN A 73 -10.57 4.78 -7.18
C ASN A 73 -11.19 5.65 -8.29
N ASP A 74 -10.36 6.52 -8.85
CA ASP A 74 -10.64 7.38 -9.98
C ASP A 74 -9.69 7.00 -11.14
N ASP A 75 -10.21 6.25 -12.11
CA ASP A 75 -9.47 5.77 -13.28
C ASP A 75 -8.15 5.05 -12.93
N HIS A 76 -8.23 4.01 -12.07
CA HIS A 76 -7.10 3.24 -11.53
C HIS A 76 -6.18 4.04 -10.60
N GLN A 77 -6.52 5.28 -10.27
CA GLN A 77 -5.73 6.12 -9.38
C GLN A 77 -6.48 6.41 -8.08
N CYS A 78 -5.91 6.05 -6.94
CA CYS A 78 -6.51 6.27 -5.64
C CYS A 78 -6.37 7.74 -5.22
N ARG A 79 -7.50 8.44 -5.09
CA ARG A 79 -7.55 9.85 -4.63
C ARG A 79 -7.75 10.00 -3.13
N ALA A 80 -7.62 8.93 -2.36
CA ALA A 80 -7.73 9.00 -0.90
C ALA A 80 -6.68 9.97 -0.33
N GLU A 81 -7.07 10.83 0.61
CA GLU A 81 -6.13 11.74 1.28
C GLU A 81 -5.17 10.98 2.22
N ARG A 82 -5.65 9.88 2.78
CA ARG A 82 -4.89 9.03 3.69
C ARG A 82 -5.13 7.56 3.36
N ILE A 83 -4.04 6.84 3.13
CA ILE A 83 -4.04 5.43 2.83
C ILE A 83 -3.26 4.72 3.92
N THR A 84 -3.82 3.63 4.44
CA THR A 84 -3.18 2.81 5.46
C THR A 84 -3.09 1.39 4.97
N ILE A 85 -1.88 0.87 4.82
CA ILE A 85 -1.64 -0.55 4.55
C ILE A 85 -1.38 -1.26 5.88
N ALA A 86 -2.26 -2.20 6.21
CA ALA A 86 -2.15 -3.08 7.36
C ALA A 86 -1.80 -4.51 6.94
N GLY A 87 -1.38 -5.32 7.90
CA GLY A 87 -0.87 -6.68 7.66
C GLY A 87 0.08 -7.07 8.77
N ASP A 88 -0.49 -7.59 9.87
CA ASP A 88 0.30 -7.97 11.04
C ASP A 88 1.13 -9.22 10.72
N GLY A 89 2.46 -9.09 10.71
CA GLY A 89 3.36 -10.19 10.37
C GLY A 89 3.20 -10.71 8.94
N ALA A 90 2.72 -9.88 8.00
CA ALA A 90 2.52 -10.30 6.62
C ALA A 90 3.84 -10.79 5.98
N MET A 91 3.82 -11.98 5.40
CA MET A 91 4.94 -12.58 4.65
C MET A 91 4.64 -12.63 3.14
N ALA A 92 3.39 -12.37 2.77
CA ALA A 92 2.92 -12.36 1.38
C ALA A 92 1.97 -11.19 1.15
N VAL A 93 1.85 -10.76 -0.12
CA VAL A 93 0.95 -9.67 -0.53
C VAL A 93 -0.49 -9.90 -0.07
N GLY A 94 -1.00 -11.13 -0.14
CA GLY A 94 -2.36 -11.49 0.30
C GLY A 94 -2.58 -11.48 1.81
N GLN A 95 -1.55 -11.19 2.61
CA GLN A 95 -1.65 -10.97 4.06
C GLN A 95 -1.58 -9.48 4.41
N THR A 96 -1.51 -8.62 3.40
CA THR A 96 -1.65 -7.18 3.55
C THR A 96 -3.03 -6.75 3.11
N GLU A 97 -3.51 -5.64 3.65
CA GLU A 97 -4.80 -5.08 3.33
C GLU A 97 -4.73 -3.55 3.33
N CYS A 98 -5.51 -2.92 2.46
CA CYS A 98 -5.74 -1.48 2.48
C CYS A 98 -6.82 -1.18 3.54
N ALA A 99 -6.41 -0.88 4.77
CA ALA A 99 -7.32 -0.57 5.87
C ALA A 99 -8.17 0.70 5.64
N SER A 100 -7.68 1.60 4.78
CA SER A 100 -8.40 2.79 4.31
C SER A 100 -9.42 2.50 3.20
N PHE A 101 -9.48 1.27 2.68
CA PHE A 101 -10.45 0.90 1.65
C PHE A 101 -11.88 1.20 2.11
N ARG A 102 -12.68 1.67 1.15
CA ARG A 102 -14.11 1.91 1.29
C ARG A 102 -14.78 1.46 0.01
N GLU A 103 -15.86 0.69 0.13
CA GLU A 103 -16.70 0.28 -1.01
C GLU A 103 -17.53 1.48 -1.53
N LYS A 104 -17.80 1.49 -2.84
CA LYS A 104 -18.69 2.44 -3.53
C LYS A 104 -20.16 2.22 -3.20
#